data_AF-A0A3C0G6G8-F1
#
_entry.id   AF-A0A3C0G6G8-F1
#
_cell.length_a   1.000
_cell.length_b   1.000
_cell.length_c   1.000
_cell.angle_alpha   90.00
_cell.angle_beta   90.00
_cell.angle_gamma   90.00
#
_symmetry.space_group_name_H-M   'P 1'
#
loop_
_entity.id
_entity.type
_entity.pdbx_description
1 polymer ?
#
loop_
_entity_poly.entity_id
_entity_poly.type
_entity_poly.pdbx_seq_one_letter_code
_entity_poly.pdbx_strand_id
1 'polypeptide(L)'
;MPQELFDQVEICLKEQLPFVLYRKPNNAELIGIFQSNDEVHYVKDFTETGFVFAPFNLNDNAILLKMDVDIKALYEQSEINDLNQNLSVAYNEIEKLRYLNLVSSAIKTIDKSDFNKVVLSRKIEVEFKEDVLEVYQHLLNTYKNAFCYFWYHPKIGFWMGATPEILVKRKGSQFSTMSLAGTQNSHKSEMPKWSKKELDE
;
A
#
# COMPACT_ATOMS: atom_id res chain seq x y z
N MET A 1 -5.40 15.07 -18.34
CA MET A 1 -6.67 14.74 -17.62
C MET A 1 -6.47 13.44 -16.85
N PRO A 2 -7.23 13.08 -15.79
CA PRO A 2 -7.08 11.77 -15.14
C PRO A 2 -7.16 10.59 -16.10
N GLN A 3 -8.01 10.70 -17.13
CA GLN A 3 -8.14 9.70 -18.18
C GLN A 3 -6.81 9.40 -18.87
N GLU A 4 -5.99 10.41 -19.14
CA GLU A 4 -4.67 10.26 -19.76
C GLU A 4 -3.73 9.36 -18.94
N LEU A 5 -3.81 9.43 -17.60
CA LEU A 5 -3.04 8.54 -16.73
C LEU A 5 -3.51 7.10 -16.84
N PHE A 6 -4.82 6.88 -16.91
CA PHE A 6 -5.40 5.54 -17.02
C PHE A 6 -5.14 4.93 -18.40
N ASP A 7 -5.30 5.71 -19.47
CA ASP A 7 -4.96 5.30 -20.84
C ASP A 7 -3.47 4.91 -20.94
N GLN A 8 -2.58 5.70 -20.31
CA GLN A 8 -1.16 5.39 -20.27
C GLN A 8 -0.87 4.10 -19.49
N VAL A 9 -1.61 3.82 -18.40
CA VAL A 9 -1.50 2.55 -17.69
C VAL A 9 -1.94 1.38 -18.57
N GLU A 10 -3.06 1.48 -19.29
CA GLU A 10 -3.50 0.43 -20.21
C GLU A 10 -2.44 0.11 -21.28
N ILE A 11 -1.80 1.15 -21.83
CA ILE A 11 -0.67 0.99 -22.75
C ILE A 11 0.49 0.26 -22.06
N CYS A 12 0.90 0.69 -20.86
CA CYS A 12 1.98 0.04 -20.14
C CYS A 12 1.67 -1.41 -19.79
N LEU A 13 0.43 -1.75 -19.43
CA LEU A 13 0.01 -3.14 -19.18
C LEU A 13 0.13 -4.00 -20.45
N LYS A 14 -0.33 -3.47 -21.58
CA LYS A 14 -0.30 -4.16 -22.88
C LYS A 14 1.13 -4.38 -23.38
N GLU A 15 1.96 -3.34 -23.28
CA GLU A 15 3.35 -3.36 -23.74
C GLU A 15 4.33 -3.92 -22.69
N GLN A 16 3.83 -4.37 -21.54
CA GLN A 16 4.63 -4.89 -20.42
C GLN A 16 5.70 -3.89 -19.95
N LEU A 17 5.30 -2.64 -19.72
CA LEU A 17 6.18 -1.57 -19.24
C LEU A 17 5.89 -1.23 -17.76
N PRO A 18 6.93 -0.98 -16.94
CA PRO A 18 6.75 -0.63 -15.55
C PRO A 18 6.10 0.74 -15.37
N PHE A 19 5.27 0.86 -14.33
CA PHE A 19 4.70 2.13 -13.91
C PHE A 19 4.37 2.14 -12.42
N VAL A 20 4.15 3.35 -11.91
CA VAL A 20 3.43 3.55 -10.65
C VAL A 20 2.48 4.74 -10.76
N LEU A 21 1.21 4.52 -10.42
CA LEU A 21 0.27 5.58 -10.11
C LEU A 21 0.21 5.75 -8.60
N TYR A 22 0.22 6.98 -8.10
CA TYR A 22 0.01 7.24 -6.68
C TYR A 22 -0.65 8.59 -6.39
N ARG A 23 -1.35 8.65 -5.26
CA ARG A 23 -1.96 9.86 -4.70
C ARG A 23 -1.55 9.98 -3.23
N LYS A 24 -1.11 11.19 -2.84
CA LYS A 24 -0.76 11.49 -1.45
C LYS A 24 -2.01 11.67 -0.58
N PRO A 25 -1.94 11.41 0.75
CA PRO A 25 -3.02 11.68 1.68
C PRO A 25 -3.61 13.09 1.54
N ASN A 26 -4.93 13.20 1.50
CA ASN A 26 -5.68 14.46 1.43
C ASN A 26 -5.27 15.38 0.26
N ASN A 27 -4.79 14.80 -0.85
CA ASN A 27 -4.42 15.53 -2.06
C ASN A 27 -5.27 15.04 -3.24
N ALA A 28 -5.73 15.96 -4.09
CA ALA A 28 -6.46 15.62 -5.31
C ALA A 28 -5.55 15.26 -6.48
N GLU A 29 -4.24 15.58 -6.42
CA GLU A 29 -3.30 15.28 -7.49
C GLU A 29 -2.95 13.79 -7.54
N LEU A 30 -3.29 13.15 -8.66
CA LEU A 30 -2.83 11.82 -9.04
C LEU A 30 -1.57 11.95 -9.89
N ILE A 31 -0.54 11.18 -9.54
CA ILE A 31 0.77 11.22 -10.18
C ILE A 31 1.07 9.85 -10.76
N GLY A 32 1.43 9.81 -12.04
CA GLY A 32 1.95 8.62 -12.71
C GLY A 32 3.43 8.78 -13.02
N ILE A 33 4.21 7.73 -12.76
CA ILE A 33 5.59 7.59 -13.16
C ILE A 33 5.68 6.36 -14.06
N PHE A 34 6.28 6.52 -15.24
CA PHE A 34 6.37 5.47 -16.26
C PHE A 34 7.82 5.27 -16.69
N GLN A 35 8.20 4.00 -16.82
CA GLN A 35 9.52 3.59 -17.30
C GLN A 35 9.43 3.15 -18.77
N SER A 36 10.40 3.55 -19.57
CA SER A 36 10.44 3.36 -21.03
C SER A 36 10.78 1.93 -21.48
N ASN A 37 11.26 1.07 -20.57
CA ASN A 37 11.64 -0.32 -20.83
C ASN A 37 11.37 -1.20 -19.59
N ASP A 38 11.54 -2.51 -19.73
CA ASP A 38 11.28 -3.51 -18.68
C ASP A 38 12.50 -3.88 -17.82
N GLU A 39 13.58 -3.10 -17.87
CA GLU A 39 14.79 -3.36 -17.09
C GLU A 39 14.53 -3.16 -15.60
N VAL A 40 14.94 -4.15 -14.79
CA VAL A 40 14.88 -4.01 -13.33
C VAL A 40 16.07 -3.18 -12.88
N HIS A 41 15.81 -1.97 -12.40
CA HIS A 41 16.83 -1.15 -11.78
C HIS A 41 16.81 -1.31 -10.26
N TYR A 42 17.99 -1.24 -9.65
CA TYR A 42 18.17 -1.32 -8.20
C TYR A 42 18.69 0.01 -7.67
N VAL A 43 18.28 0.34 -6.45
CA VAL A 43 18.82 1.48 -5.71
C VAL A 43 20.28 1.22 -5.38
N LYS A 44 21.14 2.20 -5.63
CA LYS A 44 22.58 2.15 -5.31
C LYS A 44 22.86 2.87 -4.00
N ASP A 45 22.42 4.12 -3.87
CA ASP A 45 22.78 4.99 -2.74
C ASP A 45 21.67 5.97 -2.33
N PHE A 46 20.46 5.83 -2.88
CA PHE A 46 19.29 6.69 -2.64
C PHE A 46 19.50 8.16 -3.07
N THR A 47 20.49 8.43 -3.92
CA THR A 47 20.63 9.73 -4.58
C THR A 47 19.84 9.82 -5.88
N GLU A 48 19.34 8.68 -6.36
CA GLU A 48 18.55 8.59 -7.58
C GLU A 48 17.16 9.23 -7.43
N THR A 49 16.62 9.68 -8.56
CA THR A 49 15.23 10.17 -8.63
C THR A 49 14.34 9.11 -9.27
N GLY A 50 13.29 8.72 -8.56
CA GLY A 50 12.32 7.73 -9.03
C GLY A 50 11.43 7.25 -7.88
N PHE A 51 10.78 6.11 -8.10
CA PHE A 51 9.97 5.46 -7.07
C PHE A 51 10.68 4.22 -6.54
N VAL A 52 10.96 4.19 -5.24
CA VAL A 52 11.64 3.05 -4.60
C VAL A 52 10.61 2.05 -4.08
N PHE A 53 10.78 0.78 -4.46
CA PHE A 53 10.03 -0.35 -3.92
C PHE A 53 10.99 -1.25 -3.14
N ALA A 54 10.97 -1.12 -1.81
CA ALA A 54 11.94 -1.77 -0.92
C ALA A 54 11.39 -3.08 -0.31
N PRO A 55 12.18 -4.16 -0.28
CA PRO A 55 11.78 -5.42 0.33
C PRO A 55 11.84 -5.36 1.87
N PHE A 56 11.18 -6.32 2.52
CA PHE A 56 11.26 -6.48 3.97
C PHE A 56 12.63 -7.01 4.44
N ASN A 57 13.22 -7.93 3.66
CA ASN A 57 14.53 -8.49 3.95
C ASN A 57 15.62 -7.59 3.38
N LEU A 58 16.52 -7.10 4.25
CA LEU A 58 17.58 -6.16 3.89
C LEU A 58 18.67 -6.77 3.00
N ASN A 59 18.73 -8.10 2.87
CA ASN A 59 19.64 -8.76 1.93
C ASN A 59 19.11 -8.72 0.49
N ASP A 60 17.82 -8.43 0.30
CA ASP A 60 17.23 -8.27 -1.02
C ASP A 60 17.39 -6.81 -1.48
N ASN A 61 17.67 -6.60 -2.76
CA ASN A 61 17.91 -5.25 -3.27
C ASN A 61 16.59 -4.47 -3.41
N ALA A 62 16.59 -3.21 -2.99
CA ALA A 62 15.49 -2.29 -3.27
C ALA A 62 15.43 -1.97 -4.77
N ILE A 63 14.22 -2.03 -5.33
CA ILE A 63 13.97 -1.74 -6.74
C ILE A 63 13.75 -0.24 -6.90
N LEU A 64 14.31 0.32 -7.96
CA LEU A 64 14.07 1.70 -8.40
C LEU A 64 13.25 1.66 -9.69
N LEU A 65 12.04 2.20 -9.67
CA LEU A 65 11.30 2.49 -10.89
C LEU A 65 11.73 3.87 -11.39
N LYS A 66 12.35 3.91 -12.58
CA LYS A 66 12.85 5.16 -13.16
C LYS A 66 11.72 6.08 -13.58
N MET A 67 11.92 7.36 -13.35
CA MET A 67 11.01 8.42 -13.77
C MET A 67 11.41 8.94 -15.15
N ASP A 68 11.24 8.11 -16.18
CA ASP A 68 11.50 8.51 -17.56
C ASP A 68 10.42 9.50 -18.05
N VAL A 69 9.17 9.23 -17.66
CA VAL A 69 8.03 10.12 -17.88
C VAL A 69 7.23 10.25 -16.58
N ASP A 70 6.87 11.47 -16.20
CA ASP A 70 5.90 11.75 -15.16
C ASP A 70 4.69 12.52 -15.70
N ILE A 71 3.50 12.06 -15.35
CA ILE A 71 2.23 12.70 -15.71
C ILE A 71 1.51 13.04 -14.41
N LYS A 72 0.92 14.23 -14.34
CA LYS A 72 0.13 14.67 -13.18
C LYS A 72 -1.23 15.15 -13.64
N ALA A 73 -2.28 14.76 -12.90
CA ALA A 73 -3.62 15.24 -13.15
C ALA A 73 -4.40 15.41 -11.84
N LEU A 74 -5.36 16.33 -11.83
CA LEU A 74 -6.31 16.45 -10.73
C LEU A 74 -7.33 15.32 -10.85
N TYR A 75 -7.35 14.42 -9.87
CA TYR A 75 -8.33 13.36 -9.74
C TYR A 75 -9.47 13.82 -8.83
N GLU A 76 -10.63 14.07 -9.44
CA GLU A 76 -11.89 14.20 -8.74
C GLU A 76 -12.54 12.83 -8.60
N GLN A 77 -13.34 12.65 -7.56
CA GLN A 77 -14.01 11.39 -7.30
C GLN A 77 -14.87 11.01 -8.52
N SER A 78 -14.53 9.90 -9.16
CA SER A 78 -15.31 9.37 -10.28
C SER A 78 -16.60 8.71 -9.78
N GLU A 79 -17.66 8.81 -10.57
CA GLU A 79 -18.87 7.98 -10.40
C GLU A 79 -18.54 6.55 -10.81
N ILE A 80 -17.91 5.79 -9.91
CA ILE A 80 -17.75 4.35 -10.10
C ILE A 80 -18.94 3.68 -9.46
N ASN A 81 -19.54 2.73 -10.18
CA ASN A 81 -20.51 1.83 -9.56
C ASN A 81 -19.82 1.14 -8.38
N ASP A 82 -20.47 1.11 -7.22
CA ASP A 82 -20.02 0.25 -6.13
C ASP A 82 -19.91 -1.17 -6.71
N LEU A 83 -18.75 -1.82 -6.52
CA LEU A 83 -18.62 -3.25 -6.80
C LEU A 83 -19.61 -3.96 -5.88
N ASN A 84 -20.82 -4.21 -6.39
CA ASN A 84 -21.87 -5.01 -5.75
C ASN A 84 -21.50 -6.50 -5.79
N GLN A 85 -20.24 -6.81 -5.54
CA GLN A 85 -19.79 -8.17 -5.38
C GLN A 85 -19.65 -8.43 -3.89
N ASN A 86 -20.54 -9.26 -3.36
CA ASN A 86 -20.36 -9.92 -2.08
C ASN A 86 -19.18 -10.90 -2.21
N LEU A 87 -17.96 -10.37 -2.30
CA LEU A 87 -16.74 -11.13 -2.15
C LEU A 87 -16.66 -11.54 -0.68
N SER A 88 -17.32 -12.66 -0.35
CA SER A 88 -17.13 -13.28 0.95
C SER A 88 -15.74 -13.90 0.94
N VAL A 89 -14.80 -13.29 1.65
CA VAL A 89 -13.55 -13.97 2.01
C VAL A 89 -13.96 -15.22 2.79
N ALA A 90 -13.67 -16.40 2.23
CA ALA A 90 -14.03 -17.66 2.87
C ALA A 90 -13.42 -17.70 4.28
N TYR A 91 -14.28 -17.93 5.28
CA TYR A 91 -13.81 -18.07 6.65
C TYR A 91 -12.96 -19.34 6.75
N ASN A 92 -11.67 -19.16 7.02
CA ASN A 92 -10.73 -20.26 7.20
C ASN A 92 -10.46 -20.46 8.70
N GLU A 93 -11.18 -21.40 9.31
CA GLU A 93 -11.06 -21.71 10.73
C GLU A 93 -9.66 -22.22 11.10
N ILE A 94 -9.03 -23.01 10.21
CA ILE A 94 -7.69 -23.56 10.41
C ILE A 94 -6.67 -22.41 10.49
N GLU A 95 -6.71 -21.47 9.56
CA GLU A 95 -5.81 -20.31 9.57
C GLU A 95 -6.04 -19.41 10.78
N LYS A 96 -7.28 -19.25 11.22
CA LYS A 96 -7.59 -18.53 12.47
C LYS A 96 -6.95 -19.21 13.67
N LEU A 97 -7.14 -20.53 13.82
CA LEU A 97 -6.56 -21.30 14.93
C LEU A 97 -5.02 -21.26 14.89
N ARG A 98 -4.42 -21.41 13.71
CA ARG A 98 -2.97 -21.26 13.50
C ARG A 98 -2.48 -19.88 13.97
N TYR A 99 -3.16 -18.81 13.58
CA TYR A 99 -2.77 -17.45 13.95
C TYR A 99 -2.93 -17.18 15.46
N LEU A 100 -3.99 -17.70 16.09
CA LEU A 100 -4.16 -17.61 17.55
C LEU A 100 -3.04 -18.33 18.32
N ASN A 101 -2.61 -19.50 17.84
CA ASN A 101 -1.47 -20.22 18.42
C ASN A 101 -0.16 -19.44 18.26
N LEU A 102 0.04 -18.77 17.12
CA LEU A 102 1.20 -17.90 16.89
C LEU A 102 1.19 -16.71 17.85
N VAL A 103 0.04 -16.05 18.05
CA VAL A 103 -0.13 -14.97 19.03
C VAL A 103 0.17 -15.44 20.45
N SER A 104 -0.36 -16.60 20.87
CA SER A 104 -0.07 -17.18 22.19
C SER A 104 1.43 -17.43 22.39
N SER A 105 2.11 -17.90 21.34
CA SER A 105 3.55 -18.15 21.37
C SER A 105 4.36 -16.85 21.46
N ALA A 106 3.94 -15.81 20.74
CA ALA A 106 4.56 -14.49 20.82
C ALA A 106 4.43 -13.87 22.22
N ILE A 107 3.25 -13.95 22.85
CA ILE A 107 3.05 -13.47 24.23
C ILE A 107 4.00 -14.19 25.19
N LYS A 108 4.06 -15.52 25.14
CA LYS A 108 5.00 -16.31 25.98
C LYS A 108 6.47 -15.98 25.73
N THR A 109 6.79 -15.52 24.52
CA THR A 109 8.17 -15.14 24.14
C THR A 109 8.49 -13.75 24.68
N ILE A 110 7.59 -12.78 24.54
CA ILE A 110 7.70 -11.45 25.15
C ILE A 110 7.98 -11.59 26.65
N ASP A 111 7.19 -12.39 27.37
CA ASP A 111 7.33 -12.60 28.82
C ASP A 111 8.70 -13.17 29.25
N LYS A 112 9.45 -13.78 28.31
CA LYS A 112 10.73 -14.47 28.56
C LYS A 112 11.93 -13.80 27.89
N SER A 113 11.72 -12.67 27.22
CA SER A 113 12.74 -12.02 26.41
C SER A 113 12.82 -10.53 26.73
N ASP A 114 13.77 -9.83 26.12
CA ASP A 114 14.01 -8.41 26.37
C ASP A 114 13.18 -7.46 25.47
N PHE A 115 12.32 -7.99 24.59
CA PHE A 115 11.47 -7.17 23.72
C PHE A 115 10.02 -7.13 24.21
N ASN A 116 9.41 -5.95 24.13
CA ASN A 116 8.07 -5.70 24.68
C ASN A 116 6.94 -5.80 23.63
N LYS A 117 7.26 -5.77 22.33
CA LYS A 117 6.28 -5.75 21.24
C LYS A 117 6.79 -6.51 20.02
N VAL A 118 5.90 -7.26 19.38
CA VAL A 118 6.14 -7.89 18.07
C VAL A 118 4.90 -7.74 17.20
N VAL A 119 5.10 -7.43 15.92
CA VAL A 119 4.03 -7.41 14.93
C VAL A 119 4.09 -8.74 14.17
N LEU A 120 3.03 -9.54 14.31
CA LEU A 120 2.86 -10.78 13.56
C LEU A 120 2.03 -10.49 12.30
N SER A 121 2.31 -11.21 11.21
CA SER A 121 1.55 -11.08 9.97
C SER A 121 0.88 -12.40 9.58
N ARG A 122 -0.19 -12.27 8.80
CA ARG A 122 -0.85 -13.36 8.08
C ARG A 122 -1.31 -12.83 6.73
N LYS A 123 -1.50 -13.71 5.75
CA LYS A 123 -2.05 -13.37 4.44
C LYS A 123 -3.50 -13.83 4.32
N ILE A 124 -4.24 -13.18 3.45
CA ILE A 124 -5.54 -13.61 2.94
C ILE A 124 -5.36 -13.77 1.44
N GLU A 125 -5.73 -14.92 0.92
CA GLU A 125 -5.68 -15.21 -0.51
C GLU A 125 -7.11 -15.27 -1.04
N VAL A 126 -7.34 -14.57 -2.15
CA VAL A 126 -8.62 -14.53 -2.84
C VAL A 126 -8.39 -14.75 -4.32
N GLU A 127 -9.37 -15.36 -5.00
CA GLU A 127 -9.35 -15.41 -6.46
C GLU A 127 -9.60 -14.00 -7.00
N PHE A 128 -8.72 -13.53 -7.88
CA PHE A 128 -8.79 -12.20 -8.46
C PHE A 128 -9.35 -12.28 -9.89
N LYS A 129 -10.55 -11.71 -10.10
CA LYS A 129 -11.25 -11.68 -11.39
C LYS A 129 -11.60 -10.27 -11.87
N GLU A 130 -11.38 -9.27 -11.03
CA GLU A 130 -11.72 -7.88 -11.31
C GLU A 130 -10.69 -7.22 -12.21
N ASP A 131 -11.09 -6.11 -12.81
CA ASP A 131 -10.16 -5.23 -13.52
C ASP A 131 -9.26 -4.48 -12.53
N VAL A 132 -7.94 -4.50 -12.77
CA VAL A 132 -6.95 -3.90 -11.86
C VAL A 132 -7.07 -2.37 -11.76
N LEU A 133 -7.47 -1.71 -12.86
CA LEU A 133 -7.69 -0.27 -12.88
C LEU A 133 -8.99 0.10 -12.17
N GLU A 134 -10.04 -0.70 -12.32
CA GLU A 134 -11.29 -0.52 -11.56
C GLU A 134 -11.02 -0.60 -10.04
N VAL A 135 -10.32 -1.65 -9.59
CA VAL A 135 -9.93 -1.81 -8.18
C VAL A 135 -9.12 -0.62 -7.67
N TYR A 136 -8.17 -0.11 -8.47
CA TYR A 136 -7.39 1.07 -8.09
C TYR A 136 -8.24 2.33 -7.98
N GLN A 137 -9.19 2.54 -8.89
CA GLN A 137 -10.09 3.69 -8.83
C GLN A 137 -11.02 3.61 -7.60
N HIS A 138 -11.53 2.42 -7.22
CA HIS A 138 -12.24 2.23 -5.96
C HIS A 138 -11.37 2.55 -4.75
N LEU A 139 -10.10 2.14 -4.77
CA LEU A 139 -9.14 2.45 -3.72
C LEU A 139 -8.94 3.97 -3.56
N LEU A 140 -8.82 4.70 -4.68
CA LEU A 140 -8.74 6.17 -4.68
C LEU A 140 -10.00 6.82 -4.10
N ASN A 141 -11.18 6.34 -4.47
CA ASN A 141 -12.45 6.91 -4.01
C ASN A 141 -12.71 6.62 -2.52
N THR A 142 -12.31 5.45 -2.05
CA THR A 142 -12.54 4.98 -0.67
C THR A 142 -11.59 5.65 0.33
N TYR A 143 -10.28 5.70 0.04
CA TYR A 143 -9.26 6.07 1.02
C TYR A 143 -8.63 7.45 0.78
N LYS A 144 -9.42 8.52 0.94
CA LYS A 144 -8.98 9.91 0.70
C LYS A 144 -7.82 10.38 1.58
N ASN A 145 -7.70 9.84 2.79
CA ASN A 145 -6.68 10.19 3.77
C ASN A 145 -5.46 9.25 3.77
N ALA A 146 -5.36 8.31 2.84
CA ALA A 146 -4.25 7.37 2.72
C ALA A 146 -3.35 7.71 1.53
N PHE A 147 -2.13 7.18 1.55
CA PHE A 147 -1.29 7.09 0.36
C PHE A 147 -1.75 5.89 -0.48
N CYS A 148 -2.46 6.18 -1.56
CA CYS A 148 -2.96 5.16 -2.48
C CYS A 148 -1.96 4.99 -3.63
N TYR A 149 -1.55 3.77 -3.93
CA TYR A 149 -0.64 3.49 -5.04
C TYR A 149 -1.05 2.23 -5.82
N PHE A 150 -0.69 2.22 -7.10
CA PHE A 150 -0.74 1.08 -8.00
C PHE A 150 0.60 1.01 -8.73
N TRP A 151 1.40 0.03 -8.36
CA TRP A 151 2.74 -0.21 -8.87
C TRP A 151 2.75 -1.49 -9.69
N TYR A 152 3.45 -1.48 -10.81
CA TYR A 152 3.63 -2.62 -11.70
C TYR A 152 5.03 -2.68 -12.27
N HIS A 153 5.56 -3.90 -12.36
CA HIS A 153 6.72 -4.21 -13.20
C HIS A 153 6.55 -5.63 -13.76
N PRO A 154 6.70 -5.86 -15.08
CA PRO A 154 6.40 -7.16 -15.72
C PRO A 154 7.16 -8.34 -15.15
N LYS A 155 8.43 -8.14 -14.76
CA LYS A 155 9.30 -9.16 -14.16
C LYS A 155 9.08 -9.38 -12.66
N ILE A 156 8.22 -8.59 -12.00
CA ILE A 156 8.07 -8.59 -10.53
C ILE A 156 6.59 -8.82 -10.14
N GLY A 157 5.66 -8.12 -10.78
CA GLY A 157 4.23 -8.25 -10.57
C GLY A 157 3.53 -6.93 -10.24
N PHE A 158 2.34 -7.05 -9.67
CA PHE A 158 1.46 -5.94 -9.29
C PHE A 158 1.46 -5.73 -7.78
N TRP A 159 1.45 -4.47 -7.36
CA TRP A 159 1.26 -4.07 -5.97
C TRP A 159 0.31 -2.89 -5.90
N MET A 160 -0.78 -3.05 -5.15
CA MET A 160 -1.74 -1.98 -4.88
C MET A 160 -1.94 -1.85 -3.38
N GLY A 161 -2.10 -0.62 -2.91
CA GLY A 161 -2.30 -0.40 -1.48
C GLY A 161 -2.71 1.02 -1.13
N ALA A 162 -3.44 1.15 -0.03
CA ALA A 162 -3.79 2.41 0.60
C ALA A 162 -3.20 2.40 2.01
N THR A 163 -1.97 2.90 2.17
CA THR A 163 -1.33 2.95 3.49
C THR A 163 -1.63 4.29 4.16
N PRO A 164 -2.15 4.28 5.41
CA PRO A 164 -2.28 5.51 6.17
C PRO A 164 -0.92 5.97 6.71
N GLU A 165 0.08 5.09 6.80
CA GLU A 165 1.32 5.35 7.53
C GLU A 165 2.46 5.87 6.65
N ILE A 166 3.07 6.98 7.09
CA ILE A 166 4.25 7.58 6.47
C ILE A 166 5.46 7.05 7.22
N LEU A 167 6.29 6.25 6.54
CA LEU A 167 7.58 5.82 7.08
C LEU A 167 8.48 7.01 7.40
N VAL A 168 8.77 7.83 6.39
CA VAL A 168 9.55 9.06 6.54
C VAL A 168 9.23 10.05 5.42
N LYS A 169 9.24 11.33 5.76
CA LYS A 169 9.15 12.46 4.84
C LYS A 169 10.26 13.45 5.15
N ARG A 170 10.97 13.89 4.11
CA ARG A 170 12.01 14.92 4.21
C ARG A 170 11.64 16.14 3.38
N LYS A 171 11.82 17.34 3.95
CA LYS A 171 11.75 18.63 3.22
C LYS A 171 12.94 19.49 3.63
N GLY A 172 13.94 19.60 2.74
CA GLY A 172 15.22 20.24 3.08
C GLY A 172 15.94 19.47 4.20
N SER A 173 16.16 20.12 5.34
CA SER A 173 16.72 19.52 6.56
C SER A 173 15.66 18.99 7.53
N GLN A 174 14.37 19.24 7.28
CA GLN A 174 13.29 18.77 8.16
C GLN A 174 12.92 17.32 7.84
N PHE A 175 12.85 16.50 8.87
CA PHE A 175 12.34 15.13 8.82
C PHE A 175 11.01 15.03 9.57
N SER A 176 10.11 14.21 9.06
CA SER A 176 8.84 13.88 9.69
C SER A 176 8.58 12.38 9.50
N THR A 177 8.09 11.73 10.55
CA THR A 177 7.64 10.35 10.53
C THR A 177 6.30 10.27 11.25
N MET A 178 5.66 9.12 11.19
CA MET A 178 4.45 8.85 11.95
C MET A 178 4.65 7.58 12.76
N SER A 179 4.05 7.53 13.94
CA SER A 179 3.87 6.30 14.70
C SER A 179 2.37 6.05 14.77
N LEU A 180 1.91 5.02 14.06
CA LEU A 180 0.51 4.64 14.06
C LEU A 180 0.33 3.30 14.81
N ALA A 181 -0.26 3.35 15.99
CA ALA A 181 -0.57 2.20 16.83
C ALA A 181 -1.92 2.38 17.53
N GLY A 182 -2.52 1.27 17.96
CA GLY A 182 -3.90 1.22 18.44
C GLY A 182 -4.93 1.20 17.30
N THR A 183 -5.87 0.27 17.34
CA THR A 183 -6.91 0.14 16.31
C THR A 183 -8.26 -0.19 16.95
N GLN A 184 -9.28 0.59 16.58
CA GLN A 184 -10.67 0.33 16.95
C GLN A 184 -11.53 0.18 15.71
N ASN A 185 -12.51 -0.73 15.77
CA ASN A 185 -13.52 -0.83 14.72
C ASN A 185 -14.31 0.48 14.67
N SER A 186 -14.35 1.10 13.49
CA SER A 186 -15.10 2.34 13.30
C SER A 186 -16.60 2.06 13.32
N HIS A 187 -17.29 2.47 14.39
CA HIS A 187 -18.74 2.62 14.37
C HIS A 187 -19.03 4.06 13.95
N LYS A 188 -19.74 4.24 12.82
CA LYS A 188 -19.89 5.50 12.06
C LYS A 188 -20.47 6.72 12.83
N SER A 189 -20.71 6.61 14.13
CA SER A 189 -21.46 7.61 14.90
C SER A 189 -20.92 7.91 16.30
N GLU A 190 -19.83 7.25 16.75
CA GLU A 190 -19.29 7.45 18.11
C GLU A 190 -17.82 7.83 18.10
N MET A 191 -17.45 8.77 18.97
CA MET A 191 -16.04 9.07 19.25
C MET A 191 -15.36 7.82 19.83
N PRO A 192 -14.13 7.47 19.37
CA PRO A 192 -13.43 6.31 19.87
C PRO A 192 -13.14 6.45 21.37
N LYS A 193 -13.44 5.39 22.13
CA LYS A 193 -13.13 5.29 23.56
C LYS A 193 -11.89 4.44 23.73
N TRP A 194 -10.74 5.09 23.85
CA TRP A 194 -9.45 4.42 23.97
C TRP A 194 -9.30 3.73 25.32
N SER A 195 -8.92 2.44 25.29
CA SER A 195 -8.59 1.69 26.50
C SER A 195 -7.14 1.94 26.90
N LYS A 196 -6.78 1.62 28.16
CA LYS A 196 -5.38 1.72 28.61
C LYS A 196 -4.43 0.89 27.72
N LYS A 197 -4.85 -0.29 27.28
CA LYS A 197 -4.07 -1.13 26.35
C LYS A 197 -3.74 -0.36 25.06
N GLU A 198 -4.72 0.30 24.46
CA GLU A 198 -4.53 1.01 23.19
C GLU A 198 -3.69 2.29 23.36
N LEU A 199 -3.67 2.89 24.56
CA LEU A 199 -2.84 4.05 24.88
C LEU A 199 -1.40 3.68 25.22
N ASP A 200 -1.20 2.48 25.79
CA ASP A 200 0.12 1.94 26.17
C ASP A 200 0.83 1.25 24.96
N GLU A 201 0.17 1.13 23.80
CA GLU A 201 0.69 0.49 22.57
C GLU A 201 1.76 1.28 21.82
#